data_AF-A0AAJ2X5Z3-F1
#
_entry.id   AF-A0AAJ2X5Z3-F1
#
_cell.length_a   1.000
_cell.length_b   1.000
_cell.length_c   1.000
_cell.angle_alpha   90.00
_cell.angle_beta   90.00
_cell.angle_gamma   90.00
#
_symmetry.space_group_name_H-M   'P 1'
#
loop_
_entity.id
_entity.type
_entity.pdbx_description
1 polymer ?
#
loop_
_entity_poly.entity_id
_entity_poly.type
_entity_poly.pdbx_seq_one_letter_code
_entity_poly.pdbx_strand_id
1 'polypeptide(L)'
;MKHTGQGAFAALVALTLTMPLTPHAQDVPAQKSGFFRQLGKGLADTGKQMVGIKTNAGIQTGSQGTGSIYTPISGAGKLPHLFKDDNHQAAQLGKLDWPRVALTFTEWGATLPCWTTEARIWTSPTASTTETFRTCFDAAVTETDDLGETAELNSAALWKGRDTLSGIRVPPSMPNTGAQRSTGPNPPAQPFVVNVSRPGVSDRAVDVALRVAWVSGFLQTADLHPGPSGMLTSFKDTRLWIAAFKPDGNRDK
;
A
#
# COMPACT_ATOMS: atom_id res chain seq x y z
N MET A 1 60.31 -63.15 -37.16
CA MET A 1 60.26 -61.74 -37.60
C MET A 1 60.36 -60.86 -36.37
N LYS A 2 61.37 -59.99 -36.34
CA LYS A 2 61.67 -58.82 -35.48
C LYS A 2 61.04 -58.72 -34.06
N HIS A 3 61.95 -58.73 -33.06
CA HIS A 3 61.83 -58.07 -31.74
C HIS A 3 61.55 -56.56 -31.93
N THR A 4 60.97 -55.80 -30.99
CA THR A 4 61.45 -55.50 -29.62
C THR A 4 60.43 -54.62 -28.88
N GLY A 5 60.38 -54.67 -27.54
CA GLY A 5 59.84 -53.60 -26.68
C GLY A 5 59.00 -54.14 -25.51
N GLN A 6 59.62 -54.71 -24.48
CA GLN A 6 59.93 -54.07 -23.18
C GLN A 6 58.70 -53.57 -22.38
N GLY A 7 58.49 -54.17 -21.21
CA GLY A 7 57.58 -53.71 -20.17
C GLY A 7 57.27 -54.80 -19.14
N ALA A 8 57.91 -54.71 -17.98
CA ALA A 8 58.05 -55.71 -16.93
C ALA A 8 56.94 -55.66 -15.84
N PHE A 9 56.68 -56.84 -15.23
CA PHE A 9 56.28 -57.14 -13.83
C PHE A 9 55.11 -56.35 -13.19
N ALA A 10 53.97 -56.95 -12.84
CA ALA A 10 53.64 -57.94 -11.79
C ALA A 10 53.10 -57.32 -10.48
N ALA A 11 51.92 -57.82 -10.05
CA ALA A 11 51.44 -57.96 -8.65
C ALA A 11 51.04 -56.65 -7.90
N LEU A 12 50.06 -56.53 -7.00
CA LEU A 12 49.18 -57.41 -6.20
C LEU A 12 47.99 -56.56 -5.65
N VAL A 13 46.83 -57.20 -5.51
CA VAL A 13 45.88 -57.22 -4.37
C VAL A 13 45.18 -55.95 -3.83
N ALA A 14 43.85 -56.06 -3.95
CA ALA A 14 42.70 -55.55 -3.20
C ALA A 14 42.89 -54.86 -1.83
N LEU A 15 42.12 -53.77 -1.64
CA LEU A 15 41.42 -53.46 -0.39
C LEU A 15 40.05 -52.83 -0.69
N THR A 16 38.99 -53.51 -0.28
CA THR A 16 37.60 -53.01 -0.13
C THR A 16 37.53 -51.91 0.93
N LEU A 17 36.67 -50.90 0.76
CA LEU A 17 35.73 -50.38 1.78
C LEU A 17 35.00 -49.10 1.32
N THR A 18 33.67 -49.23 1.22
CA THR A 18 32.63 -48.27 1.63
C THR A 18 32.71 -46.82 1.13
N MET A 19 31.76 -46.46 0.26
CA MET A 19 31.47 -45.09 -0.17
C MET A 19 31.20 -44.16 1.04
N PRO A 20 31.78 -42.94 1.05
CA PRO A 20 31.47 -41.93 2.05
C PRO A 20 30.10 -41.30 1.75
N LEU A 21 29.33 -41.12 2.82
CA LEU A 21 28.07 -40.40 2.85
C LEU A 21 28.22 -39.01 2.21
N THR A 22 27.40 -38.74 1.20
CA THR A 22 27.09 -37.38 0.78
C THR A 22 26.30 -36.70 1.90
N PRO A 23 26.72 -35.53 2.40
CA PRO A 23 25.88 -34.77 3.31
C PRO A 23 24.66 -34.29 2.52
N HIS A 24 23.47 -34.68 2.98
CA HIS A 24 22.22 -34.05 2.57
C HIS A 24 22.34 -32.55 2.86
N ALA A 25 22.41 -31.73 1.82
CA ALA A 25 22.01 -30.35 1.95
C ALA A 25 20.55 -30.36 2.39
N GLN A 26 20.31 -30.08 3.68
CA GLN A 26 18.98 -29.75 4.14
C GLN A 26 18.61 -28.46 3.40
N ASP A 27 17.58 -28.53 2.56
CA ASP A 27 16.83 -27.37 2.10
C ASP A 27 16.27 -26.67 3.34
N VAL A 28 17.09 -25.78 3.92
CA VAL A 28 16.58 -24.76 4.84
C VAL A 28 15.69 -23.89 3.95
N PRO A 29 14.38 -23.77 4.23
CA PRO A 29 13.55 -22.85 3.46
C PRO A 29 14.21 -21.48 3.52
N ALA A 30 14.48 -20.89 2.35
CA ALA A 30 15.14 -19.60 2.22
C ALA A 30 14.50 -18.64 3.21
N GLN A 31 15.27 -18.24 4.22
CA GLN A 31 14.80 -17.41 5.32
C GLN A 31 14.48 -16.03 4.73
N LYS A 32 13.23 -15.83 4.30
CA LYS A 32 12.76 -14.62 3.64
C LYS A 32 13.06 -13.45 4.57
N SER A 33 13.98 -12.57 4.18
CA SER A 33 14.26 -11.37 4.96
C SER A 33 13.13 -10.37 4.72
N GLY A 34 12.43 -9.96 5.78
CA GLY A 34 11.42 -8.91 5.72
C GLY A 34 12.03 -7.59 5.25
N PHE A 35 11.21 -6.76 4.61
CA PHE A 35 11.61 -5.48 4.06
C PHE A 35 12.32 -4.62 5.10
N PHE A 36 11.80 -4.55 6.33
CA PHE A 36 12.40 -3.74 7.40
C PHE A 36 13.74 -4.28 7.90
N ARG A 37 13.93 -5.61 7.87
CA ARG A 37 15.23 -6.24 8.19
C ARG A 37 16.27 -6.07 7.08
N GLN A 38 15.85 -6.11 5.82
CA GLN A 38 16.73 -5.85 4.69
C GLN A 38 17.19 -4.38 4.68
N LEU A 39 16.31 -3.45 5.05
CA LEU A 39 16.68 -2.07 5.35
C LEU A 39 17.59 -1.97 6.58
N GLY A 40 17.29 -2.69 7.67
CA GLY A 40 18.01 -2.61 8.94
C GLY A 40 19.46 -3.12 8.94
N LYS A 41 19.85 -4.01 8.01
CA LYS A 41 21.26 -4.45 7.89
C LYS A 41 22.13 -3.52 7.03
N GLY A 42 21.54 -2.59 6.27
CA GLY A 42 22.27 -1.71 5.33
C GLY A 42 22.05 -0.20 5.53
N LEU A 43 21.03 0.22 6.27
CA LEU A 43 20.68 1.62 6.47
C LEU A 43 20.64 1.94 7.98
N ALA A 44 21.47 2.89 8.39
CA ALA A 44 21.37 3.54 9.70
C ALA A 44 19.97 4.16 9.87
N ASP A 45 19.60 4.57 11.09
CA ASP A 45 18.28 5.14 11.38
C ASP A 45 17.90 6.31 10.45
N THR A 46 18.88 7.08 9.99
CA THR A 46 18.72 8.12 8.96
C THR A 46 18.16 7.56 7.65
N GLY A 47 18.63 6.40 7.21
CA GLY A 47 18.16 5.74 5.99
C GLY A 47 16.74 5.18 6.11
N LYS A 48 16.36 4.70 7.30
CA LYS A 48 14.97 4.28 7.59
C LYS A 48 14.00 5.46 7.58
N GLN A 49 14.42 6.61 8.11
CA GLN A 49 13.65 7.85 7.99
C GLN A 49 13.56 8.33 6.53
N MET A 50 14.63 8.16 5.73
CA MET A 50 14.61 8.50 4.29
C MET A 50 13.62 7.64 3.48
N VAL A 51 13.38 6.39 3.87
CA VAL A 51 12.36 5.51 3.26
C VAL A 51 11.00 5.58 3.95
N GLY A 52 10.75 6.67 4.69
CA GLY A 52 9.39 6.95 5.13
C GLY A 52 8.95 6.27 6.43
N ILE A 53 9.84 5.61 7.16
CA ILE A 53 9.52 4.86 8.38
C ILE A 53 9.94 5.63 9.62
N LYS A 54 9.09 5.68 10.66
CA LYS A 54 9.50 6.09 12.01
C LYS A 54 10.28 4.95 12.67
N THR A 55 11.53 5.21 13.03
CA THR A 55 12.36 4.27 13.79
C THR A 55 11.95 4.28 15.26
N ASN A 56 11.26 3.24 15.72
CA ASN A 56 11.07 2.99 17.14
C ASN A 56 12.23 2.11 17.65
N ALA A 57 13.28 2.76 18.17
CA ALA A 57 14.33 2.06 18.90
C ALA A 57 13.80 1.63 20.28
N GLY A 58 13.28 0.40 20.35
CA GLY A 58 13.03 -0.30 21.61
C GLY A 58 11.64 -0.08 22.22
N ILE A 59 10.97 -1.19 22.48
CA ILE A 59 9.83 -1.37 23.39
C ILE A 59 8.50 -0.75 22.91
N GLN A 60 7.50 -1.62 22.83
CA GLN A 60 6.09 -1.32 22.60
C GLN A 60 5.61 -0.19 23.52
N THR A 61 5.25 0.97 22.96
CA THR A 61 4.13 1.84 23.38
C THR A 61 4.20 3.17 22.62
N GLY A 62 3.15 3.49 21.85
CA GLY A 62 2.89 4.87 21.41
C GLY A 62 2.94 5.11 19.90
N SER A 63 1.94 4.58 19.17
CA SER A 63 1.45 5.29 17.97
C SER A 63 1.14 6.73 18.38
N GLN A 64 1.76 7.72 17.74
CA GLN A 64 1.52 9.14 18.05
C GLN A 64 0.20 9.66 17.47
N GLY A 65 -0.53 8.84 16.69
CA GLY A 65 -1.88 9.15 16.25
C GLY A 65 -2.91 8.87 17.34
N THR A 66 -3.75 9.84 17.67
CA THR A 66 -4.75 9.71 18.75
C THR A 66 -6.06 9.04 18.30
N GLY A 67 -6.21 8.78 17.00
CA GLY A 67 -7.43 8.22 16.40
C GLY A 67 -7.21 6.97 15.55
N SER A 68 -8.32 6.36 15.12
CA SER A 68 -8.32 5.19 14.23
C SER A 68 -8.45 5.58 12.75
N ILE A 69 -7.75 4.85 11.87
CA ILE A 69 -7.88 4.96 10.41
C ILE A 69 -9.26 4.48 9.93
N TYR A 70 -9.89 3.57 10.69
CA TYR A 70 -11.20 3.02 10.31
C TYR A 70 -11.95 2.53 11.55
N THR A 71 -13.09 3.15 11.82
CA THR A 71 -14.05 2.69 12.83
C THR A 71 -15.41 2.51 12.16
N PRO A 72 -15.90 1.28 11.97
CA PRO A 72 -17.18 1.06 11.31
C PRO A 72 -18.32 1.67 12.13
N ILE A 73 -19.28 2.29 11.45
CA ILE A 73 -20.51 2.83 12.05
C ILE A 73 -21.71 2.00 11.57
N SER A 74 -21.79 1.73 10.26
CA SER A 74 -22.86 0.94 9.66
C SER A 74 -22.42 0.35 8.32
N GLY A 75 -23.08 -0.73 7.89
CA GLY A 75 -22.77 -1.42 6.64
C GLY A 75 -21.94 -2.69 6.88
N ALA A 76 -21.41 -3.27 5.80
CA ALA A 76 -20.82 -4.60 5.81
C ALA A 76 -19.34 -4.63 6.23
N GLY A 77 -18.66 -3.47 6.30
CA GLY A 77 -17.25 -3.39 6.64
C GLY A 77 -16.34 -3.97 5.57
N LYS A 78 -16.68 -3.75 4.29
CA LYS A 78 -15.97 -4.27 3.12
C LYS A 78 -14.79 -3.42 2.67
N LEU A 79 -14.74 -2.16 3.06
CA LEU A 79 -13.69 -1.24 2.62
C LEU A 79 -12.29 -1.66 3.08
N PRO A 80 -12.07 -2.10 4.34
CA PRO A 80 -10.75 -2.58 4.74
C PRO A 80 -10.28 -3.72 3.84
N HIS A 81 -9.06 -3.58 3.31
CA HIS A 81 -8.42 -4.54 2.41
C HIS A 81 -9.16 -4.81 1.09
N LEU A 82 -10.11 -3.97 0.69
CA LEU A 82 -10.90 -4.13 -0.54
C LEU A 82 -10.05 -4.38 -1.80
N PHE A 83 -8.90 -3.73 -1.92
CA PHE A 83 -8.01 -3.82 -3.09
C PHE A 83 -6.82 -4.77 -2.88
N LYS A 84 -6.71 -5.42 -1.71
CA LYS A 84 -5.49 -6.14 -1.31
C LYS A 84 -5.18 -7.35 -2.21
N ASP A 85 -6.21 -8.03 -2.69
CA ASP A 85 -6.08 -9.23 -3.51
C ASP A 85 -5.97 -8.94 -5.01
N ASP A 86 -6.03 -7.65 -5.40
CA ASP A 86 -5.86 -7.24 -6.78
C ASP A 86 -4.41 -7.37 -7.24
N ASN A 87 -4.21 -7.47 -8.56
CA ASN A 87 -2.90 -7.21 -9.14
C ASN A 87 -2.59 -5.70 -9.03
N HIS A 88 -1.87 -5.32 -7.97
CA HIS A 88 -1.54 -3.93 -7.66
C HIS A 88 -0.83 -3.21 -8.80
N GLN A 89 0.07 -3.88 -9.53
CA GLN A 89 0.74 -3.29 -10.68
C GLN A 89 -0.22 -3.00 -11.84
N ALA A 90 -1.19 -3.89 -12.09
CA ALA A 90 -2.23 -3.65 -13.09
C ALA A 90 -3.15 -2.49 -12.64
N ALA A 91 -3.48 -2.43 -11.35
CA ALA A 91 -4.26 -1.36 -10.74
C ALA A 91 -3.59 0.00 -10.91
N GLN A 92 -2.30 0.12 -10.54
CA GLN A 92 -1.49 1.33 -10.72
C GLN A 92 -1.41 1.80 -12.17
N LEU A 93 -1.48 0.89 -13.14
CA LEU A 93 -1.49 1.22 -14.56
C LEU A 93 -2.89 1.61 -15.08
N GLY A 94 -3.91 1.64 -14.20
CA GLY A 94 -5.29 1.93 -14.55
C GLY A 94 -5.96 0.83 -15.38
N LYS A 95 -5.48 -0.41 -15.27
CA LYS A 95 -5.97 -1.56 -16.07
C LYS A 95 -7.11 -2.33 -15.39
N LEU A 96 -7.40 -2.03 -14.13
CA LEU A 96 -8.50 -2.64 -13.39
C LEU A 96 -9.67 -1.67 -13.35
N ASP A 97 -10.87 -2.19 -13.60
CA ASP A 97 -12.09 -1.39 -13.56
C ASP A 97 -12.77 -1.42 -12.20
N TRP A 98 -12.77 -2.55 -11.51
CA TRP A 98 -13.53 -2.78 -10.27
C TRP A 98 -12.63 -3.39 -9.20
N PRO A 99 -13.02 -3.32 -7.91
CA PRO A 99 -14.11 -2.50 -7.35
C PRO A 99 -13.80 -0.99 -7.46
N ARG A 100 -14.81 -0.12 -7.28
CA ARG A 100 -14.66 1.35 -7.27
C ARG A 100 -15.30 1.94 -6.03
N VAL A 101 -14.75 3.01 -5.49
CA VAL A 101 -15.15 3.59 -4.21
C VAL A 101 -15.31 5.11 -4.32
N ALA A 102 -16.54 5.57 -4.08
CA ALA A 102 -16.90 6.98 -3.99
C ALA A 102 -16.99 7.40 -2.52
N LEU A 103 -16.17 8.37 -2.09
CA LEU A 103 -16.17 8.87 -0.70
C LEU A 103 -17.04 10.11 -0.55
N THR A 104 -18.06 10.05 0.30
CA THR A 104 -18.85 11.22 0.71
C THR A 104 -18.58 11.52 2.18
N PHE A 105 -18.08 12.71 2.49
CA PHE A 105 -17.90 13.14 3.88
C PHE A 105 -19.25 13.63 4.43
N THR A 106 -19.82 12.85 5.35
CA THR A 106 -21.15 13.11 5.93
C THR A 106 -21.08 13.96 7.19
N GLU A 107 -19.97 13.89 7.93
CA GLU A 107 -19.63 14.86 8.98
C GLU A 107 -18.17 15.25 8.83
N TRP A 108 -17.92 16.55 8.72
CA TRP A 108 -16.61 17.07 8.35
C TRP A 108 -16.38 18.47 8.91
N GLY A 109 -15.11 18.85 8.97
CA GLY A 109 -14.65 20.15 9.42
C GLY A 109 -13.14 20.15 9.60
N ALA A 110 -12.46 21.22 9.21
CA ALA A 110 -11.02 21.40 9.38
C ALA A 110 -10.59 21.28 10.86
N THR A 111 -11.48 21.65 11.79
CA THR A 111 -11.27 21.58 13.25
C THR A 111 -11.56 20.21 13.84
N LEU A 112 -12.29 19.34 13.13
CA LEU A 112 -12.62 18.01 13.63
C LEU A 112 -11.40 17.08 13.56
N PRO A 113 -11.12 16.31 14.62
CA PRO A 113 -10.05 15.31 14.59
C PRO A 113 -10.37 14.13 13.67
N CYS A 114 -11.66 13.82 13.52
CA CYS A 114 -12.12 12.70 12.71
C CYS A 114 -13.37 13.07 11.94
N TRP A 115 -13.47 12.54 10.73
CA TRP A 115 -14.60 12.74 9.83
C TRP A 115 -15.40 11.45 9.71
N THR A 116 -16.70 11.62 9.53
CA THR A 116 -17.61 10.52 9.18
C THR A 116 -17.69 10.45 7.67
N THR A 117 -17.37 9.28 7.12
CA THR A 117 -17.30 9.03 5.67
C THR A 117 -18.28 7.93 5.32
N GLU A 118 -19.08 8.19 4.29
CA GLU A 118 -19.85 7.19 3.57
C GLU A 118 -19.03 6.74 2.34
N ALA A 119 -18.70 5.45 2.26
CA ALA A 119 -18.13 4.86 1.06
C ALA A 119 -19.22 4.14 0.28
N ARG A 120 -19.43 4.55 -0.97
CA ARG A 120 -20.20 3.76 -1.94
C ARG A 120 -19.24 2.89 -2.74
N ILE A 121 -19.33 1.59 -2.56
CA ILE A 121 -18.49 0.58 -3.18
C ILE A 121 -19.24 -0.03 -4.35
N TRP A 122 -18.79 0.27 -5.56
CA TRP A 122 -19.29 -0.29 -6.81
C TRP A 122 -18.50 -1.54 -7.17
N THR A 123 -19.22 -2.62 -7.50
CA THR A 123 -18.62 -3.88 -7.99
C THR A 123 -18.91 -4.12 -9.47
N SER A 124 -19.78 -3.30 -10.07
CA SER A 124 -20.07 -3.26 -11.50
C SER A 124 -20.68 -1.89 -11.84
N PRO A 125 -20.98 -1.58 -13.13
CA PRO A 125 -21.61 -0.32 -13.50
C PRO A 125 -22.97 -0.04 -12.82
N THR A 126 -23.65 -1.08 -12.32
CA THR A 126 -25.02 -0.97 -11.78
C THR A 126 -25.16 -1.51 -10.36
N ALA A 127 -24.19 -2.29 -9.86
CA ALA A 127 -24.23 -2.84 -8.51
C ALA A 127 -23.30 -2.05 -7.58
N SER A 128 -23.86 -1.58 -6.47
CA SER A 128 -23.09 -0.96 -5.40
C SER A 128 -23.64 -1.32 -4.02
N THR A 129 -22.78 -1.18 -3.02
CA THR A 129 -23.12 -1.21 -1.59
C THR A 129 -22.63 0.06 -0.94
N THR A 130 -23.14 0.37 0.24
CA THR A 130 -22.74 1.56 1.00
C THR A 130 -22.42 1.17 2.42
N GLU A 131 -21.38 1.78 2.96
CA GLU A 131 -21.05 1.69 4.37
C GLU A 131 -20.55 3.03 4.90
N THR A 132 -20.65 3.19 6.20
CA THR A 132 -20.30 4.42 6.90
C THR A 132 -19.32 4.09 8.00
N PHE A 133 -18.29 4.90 8.12
CA PHE A 133 -17.22 4.72 9.10
C PHE A 133 -16.65 6.07 9.50
N ARG A 134 -15.94 6.08 10.62
CA ARG A 134 -15.17 7.23 11.10
C ARG A 134 -13.70 7.01 10.80
N THR A 135 -13.02 8.04 10.29
CA THR A 135 -11.57 8.05 10.13
C THR A 135 -11.00 9.34 10.71
N CYS A 136 -9.88 9.24 11.41
CA CYS A 136 -9.20 10.39 12.00
C CYS A 136 -8.05 10.84 11.11
N PHE A 137 -7.87 12.16 10.98
CA PHE A 137 -6.83 12.70 10.09
C PHE A 137 -5.42 12.46 10.64
N ASP A 138 -5.27 12.33 11.95
CA ASP A 138 -4.00 12.14 12.65
C ASP A 138 -3.75 10.67 12.99
N ALA A 139 -4.66 9.77 12.62
CA ALA A 139 -4.48 8.34 12.82
C ALA A 139 -3.15 7.89 12.19
N ALA A 140 -2.35 7.19 13.00
CA ALA A 140 -1.07 6.65 12.59
C ALA A 140 -1.28 5.66 11.46
N VAL A 141 -0.57 5.84 10.36
CA VAL A 141 -0.59 4.93 9.21
C VAL A 141 0.55 3.95 9.37
N THR A 142 0.24 2.67 9.47
CA THR A 142 1.23 1.61 9.71
C THR A 142 1.31 0.63 8.56
N GLU A 143 2.49 0.09 8.33
CA GLU A 143 2.74 -1.05 7.44
C GLU A 143 3.25 -2.23 8.27
N THR A 144 2.80 -3.43 7.90
CA THR A 144 3.33 -4.68 8.45
C THR A 144 4.04 -5.42 7.31
N ASP A 145 5.31 -5.76 7.50
CA ASP A 145 6.07 -6.51 6.49
C ASP A 145 5.79 -8.02 6.51
N ASP A 146 6.40 -8.73 5.56
CA ASP A 146 6.31 -10.19 5.41
C ASP A 146 6.78 -10.98 6.65
N LEU A 147 7.50 -10.35 7.58
CA LEU A 147 7.93 -10.95 8.85
C LEU A 147 7.05 -10.56 10.04
N GLY A 148 5.98 -9.80 9.81
CA GLY A 148 5.10 -9.31 10.85
C GLY A 148 5.64 -8.09 11.62
N GLU A 149 6.78 -7.53 11.21
CA GLU A 149 7.29 -6.30 11.81
C GLU A 149 6.40 -5.13 11.36
N THR A 150 5.91 -4.34 12.31
CA THR A 150 5.00 -3.21 12.04
C THR A 150 5.73 -1.88 12.26
N ALA A 151 5.63 -0.99 11.30
CA ALA A 151 6.25 0.32 11.32
C ALA A 151 5.24 1.43 10.97
N GLU A 152 5.35 2.58 11.64
CA GLU A 152 4.53 3.75 11.34
C GLU A 152 5.21 4.60 10.25
N LEU A 153 4.42 5.10 9.30
CA LEU A 153 4.87 6.06 8.32
C LEU A 153 5.22 7.40 8.97
N ASN A 154 6.31 8.01 8.52
CA ASN A 154 6.70 9.35 8.94
C ASN A 154 5.98 10.45 8.12
N SER A 155 6.22 11.71 8.48
CA SER A 155 5.60 12.86 7.81
C SER A 155 5.96 12.97 6.32
N ALA A 156 7.16 12.55 5.92
CA ALA A 156 7.59 12.58 4.51
C ALA A 156 6.82 11.55 3.67
N ALA A 157 6.65 10.33 4.19
CA ALA A 157 5.83 9.30 3.55
C ALA A 157 4.36 9.72 3.45
N LEU A 158 3.79 10.30 4.52
CA LEU A 158 2.43 10.82 4.50
C LEU A 158 2.27 11.95 3.47
N TRP A 159 3.23 12.88 3.40
CA TRP A 159 3.26 13.92 2.39
C TRP A 159 3.30 13.33 0.98
N LYS A 160 4.15 12.33 0.75
CA LYS A 160 4.25 11.67 -0.55
C LYS A 160 2.98 10.93 -0.92
N GLY A 161 2.30 10.31 0.03
CA GLY A 161 0.98 9.70 -0.19
C GLY A 161 -0.06 10.72 -0.61
N ARG A 162 -0.10 11.90 0.03
CA ARG A 162 -0.99 13.01 -0.39
C ARG A 162 -0.67 13.50 -1.80
N ASP A 163 0.61 13.66 -2.13
CA ASP A 163 1.09 14.04 -3.46
C ASP A 163 0.66 13.01 -4.52
N THR A 164 0.85 11.73 -4.24
CA THR A 164 0.39 10.62 -5.09
C THR A 164 -1.11 10.71 -5.35
N LEU A 165 -1.96 10.82 -4.30
CA LEU A 165 -3.41 10.94 -4.47
C LEU A 165 -3.80 12.18 -5.27
N SER A 166 -3.23 13.33 -4.94
CA SER A 166 -3.53 14.61 -5.59
C SER A 166 -3.04 14.67 -7.04
N GLY A 167 -2.06 13.83 -7.39
CA GLY A 167 -1.50 13.68 -8.74
C GLY A 167 -2.33 12.79 -9.67
N ILE A 168 -3.25 11.98 -9.16
CA ILE A 168 -4.07 11.08 -9.98
C ILE A 168 -4.92 11.87 -10.97
N ARG A 169 -4.87 11.47 -12.24
CA ARG A 169 -5.70 12.01 -13.33
C ARG A 169 -6.34 10.86 -14.08
N VAL A 170 -7.64 10.96 -14.35
CA VAL A 170 -8.32 9.97 -15.17
C VAL A 170 -7.89 10.18 -16.63
N PRO A 171 -7.34 9.16 -17.32
CA PRO A 171 -6.97 9.29 -18.72
C PRO A 171 -8.18 9.67 -19.58
N PRO A 172 -8.02 10.47 -20.66
CA PRO A 172 -9.12 10.81 -21.56
C PRO A 172 -9.82 9.61 -22.20
N SER A 173 -9.14 8.47 -22.30
CA SER A 173 -9.69 7.21 -22.80
C SER A 173 -10.59 6.47 -21.81
N MET A 174 -10.65 6.90 -20.55
CA MET A 174 -11.42 6.25 -19.48
C MET A 174 -12.68 7.06 -19.14
N PRO A 175 -13.83 6.40 -18.87
CA PRO A 175 -15.05 7.06 -18.45
C PRO A 175 -14.85 7.91 -17.19
N ASN A 176 -15.23 9.19 -17.27
CA ASN A 176 -15.18 10.12 -16.14
C ASN A 176 -16.29 11.17 -16.24
N THR A 177 -16.49 11.89 -15.14
CA THR A 177 -17.52 12.94 -15.01
C THR A 177 -16.98 14.36 -15.19
N GLY A 178 -15.75 14.50 -15.69
CA GLY A 178 -15.10 15.79 -15.89
C GLY A 178 -14.85 16.51 -14.57
N ALA A 179 -15.25 17.78 -14.48
CA ALA A 179 -15.13 18.58 -13.26
C ALA A 179 -16.21 18.25 -12.21
N GLN A 180 -17.30 17.61 -12.62
CA GLN A 180 -18.41 17.27 -11.72
C GLN A 180 -18.00 16.11 -10.83
N ARG A 181 -18.31 16.22 -9.54
CA ARG A 181 -18.12 15.12 -8.59
C ARG A 181 -19.31 14.18 -8.68
N SER A 182 -19.08 12.89 -8.43
CA SER A 182 -20.11 11.87 -8.62
C SER A 182 -20.05 10.82 -7.52
N THR A 183 -21.19 10.39 -7.04
CA THR A 183 -21.32 9.15 -6.24
C THR A 183 -21.61 7.94 -7.13
N GLY A 184 -21.75 8.15 -8.45
CA GLY A 184 -21.94 7.12 -9.47
C GLY A 184 -20.69 6.26 -9.69
N PRO A 185 -20.72 5.32 -10.64
CA PRO A 185 -19.62 4.38 -10.86
C PRO A 185 -18.35 5.01 -11.47
N ASN A 186 -18.41 6.23 -11.98
CA ASN A 186 -17.30 6.88 -12.69
C ASN A 186 -16.75 8.07 -11.89
N PRO A 187 -15.42 8.16 -11.71
CA PRO A 187 -14.80 9.24 -10.96
C PRO A 187 -14.85 10.58 -11.72
N PRO A 188 -14.59 11.71 -11.04
CA PRO A 188 -14.23 12.97 -11.69
C PRO A 188 -12.85 12.86 -12.34
N ALA A 189 -12.52 13.76 -13.28
CA ALA A 189 -11.22 13.77 -13.97
C ALA A 189 -10.02 13.94 -13.01
N GLN A 190 -10.24 14.57 -11.86
CA GLN A 190 -9.26 14.74 -10.78
C GLN A 190 -9.82 14.16 -9.46
N PRO A 191 -9.66 12.85 -9.19
CA PRO A 191 -10.29 12.14 -8.06
C PRO A 191 -10.21 12.81 -6.69
N PHE A 192 -9.08 13.41 -6.33
CA PHE A 192 -8.81 13.93 -4.98
C PHE A 192 -8.66 15.46 -4.90
N VAL A 193 -8.55 16.16 -6.04
CA VAL A 193 -8.48 17.62 -6.05
C VAL A 193 -9.87 18.18 -5.82
N VAL A 194 -10.13 18.80 -4.67
CA VAL A 194 -11.44 19.37 -4.32
C VAL A 194 -11.36 20.89 -4.18
N ASN A 195 -12.26 21.60 -4.84
CA ASN A 195 -12.39 23.05 -4.70
C ASN A 195 -13.44 23.35 -3.64
N VAL A 196 -12.98 23.69 -2.43
CA VAL A 196 -13.82 24.10 -1.31
C VAL A 196 -13.46 25.54 -0.95
N SER A 197 -14.46 26.36 -0.64
CA SER A 197 -14.26 27.78 -0.27
C SER A 197 -13.65 27.95 1.12
N ARG A 198 -13.55 26.89 1.91
CA ARG A 198 -13.14 26.91 3.32
C ARG A 198 -11.64 26.55 3.45
N PRO A 199 -10.83 27.40 4.10
CA PRO A 199 -9.42 27.11 4.34
C PRO A 199 -9.22 25.77 5.06
N GLY A 200 -8.23 24.98 4.62
CA GLY A 200 -7.81 23.73 5.26
C GLY A 200 -8.75 22.53 5.08
N VAL A 201 -9.98 22.71 4.60
CA VAL A 201 -10.92 21.60 4.37
C VAL A 201 -10.46 20.69 3.22
N SER A 202 -9.89 21.26 2.15
CA SER A 202 -9.33 20.47 1.05
C SER A 202 -8.18 19.58 1.52
N ASP A 203 -7.26 20.15 2.29
CA ASP A 203 -6.08 19.43 2.78
C ASP A 203 -6.51 18.33 3.75
N ARG A 204 -7.47 18.64 4.64
CA ARG A 204 -8.05 17.67 5.57
C ARG A 204 -8.78 16.54 4.84
N ALA A 205 -9.48 16.85 3.75
CA ALA A 205 -10.17 15.85 2.94
C ALA A 205 -9.19 14.86 2.29
N VAL A 206 -8.07 15.37 1.76
CA VAL A 206 -7.00 14.52 1.19
C VAL A 206 -6.33 13.69 2.29
N ASP A 207 -6.13 14.25 3.49
CA ASP A 207 -5.63 13.51 4.65
C ASP A 207 -6.50 12.32 5.03
N VAL A 208 -7.80 12.58 5.15
CA VAL A 208 -8.83 11.58 5.46
C VAL A 208 -8.86 10.53 4.34
N ALA A 209 -8.85 10.96 3.08
CA ALA A 209 -8.80 10.07 1.92
C ALA A 209 -7.51 9.22 1.88
N LEU A 210 -6.36 9.73 2.32
CA LEU A 210 -5.11 8.97 2.44
C LEU A 210 -5.25 7.80 3.42
N ARG A 211 -5.91 8.03 4.57
CA ARG A 211 -6.16 6.97 5.56
C ARG A 211 -7.09 5.90 4.98
N VAL A 212 -8.11 6.34 4.25
CA VAL A 212 -9.03 5.44 3.54
C VAL A 212 -8.33 4.64 2.44
N ALA A 213 -7.47 5.29 1.65
CA ALA A 213 -6.66 4.64 0.63
C ALA A 213 -5.74 3.57 1.24
N TRP A 214 -5.16 3.85 2.41
CA TRP A 214 -4.31 2.91 3.12
C TRP A 214 -5.08 1.71 3.65
N VAL A 215 -6.17 1.94 4.42
CA VAL A 215 -6.93 0.84 5.03
C VAL A 215 -7.57 -0.07 3.98
N SER A 216 -7.97 0.49 2.84
CA SER A 216 -8.53 -0.28 1.73
C SER A 216 -7.49 -1.06 0.91
N GLY A 217 -6.20 -0.81 1.12
CA GLY A 217 -5.12 -1.39 0.31
C GLY A 217 -4.98 -0.73 -1.07
N PHE A 218 -5.65 0.40 -1.33
CA PHE A 218 -5.52 1.17 -2.56
C PHE A 218 -4.11 1.76 -2.73
N LEU A 219 -3.51 2.19 -1.62
CA LEU A 219 -2.10 2.58 -1.54
C LEU A 219 -1.31 1.60 -0.67
N GLN A 220 -0.06 1.38 -1.07
CA GLN A 220 0.94 0.58 -0.39
C GLN A 220 2.26 1.37 -0.28
N THR A 221 3.18 0.97 0.59
CA THR A 221 4.46 1.68 0.77
C THR A 221 5.31 1.69 -0.50
N ALA A 222 5.20 0.66 -1.34
CA ALA A 222 5.84 0.61 -2.65
C ALA A 222 5.40 1.76 -3.59
N ASP A 223 4.24 2.39 -3.33
CA ASP A 223 3.71 3.52 -4.11
C ASP A 223 4.30 4.85 -3.66
N LEU A 224 4.89 4.89 -2.47
CA LEU A 224 5.45 6.08 -1.86
C LEU A 224 6.91 6.30 -2.26
N HIS A 225 7.58 5.27 -2.75
CA HIS A 225 9.00 5.30 -3.08
C HIS A 225 9.23 4.89 -4.54
N PRO A 226 10.27 5.42 -5.20
CA PRO A 226 10.68 4.89 -6.50
C PRO A 226 10.93 3.39 -6.38
N GLY A 227 10.41 2.59 -7.30
CA GLY A 227 10.70 1.17 -7.37
C GLY A 227 12.20 0.90 -7.56
N PRO A 228 12.65 -0.36 -7.58
CA PRO A 228 14.07 -0.74 -7.74
C PRO A 228 14.76 -0.12 -8.96
N SER A 229 13.99 0.26 -9.98
CA SER A 229 14.43 0.94 -11.20
C SER A 229 14.63 2.46 -11.04
N GLY A 230 14.38 3.03 -9.87
CA GLY A 230 14.48 4.47 -9.61
C GLY A 230 13.41 5.32 -10.32
N MET A 231 12.51 4.70 -11.10
CA MET A 231 11.45 5.40 -11.81
C MET A 231 10.20 5.50 -10.94
N LEU A 232 9.73 6.74 -10.73
CA LEU A 232 8.38 7.00 -10.27
C LEU A 232 7.42 6.68 -11.43
N THR A 233 6.93 5.45 -11.51
CA THR A 233 5.79 5.16 -12.37
C THR A 233 4.60 5.96 -11.85
N SER A 234 3.98 6.76 -12.72
CA SER A 234 2.80 7.54 -12.35
C SER A 234 1.70 6.59 -11.89
N PHE A 235 1.23 6.77 -10.66
CA PHE A 235 0.10 6.03 -10.10
C PHE A 235 -1.19 6.49 -10.78
N LYS A 236 -1.84 5.60 -11.53
CA LYS A 236 -3.01 5.88 -12.37
C LYS A 236 -4.24 5.07 -11.97
N ASP A 237 -4.24 4.44 -10.80
CA ASP A 237 -5.47 3.83 -10.29
C ASP A 237 -6.48 4.96 -10.01
N THR A 238 -7.66 4.85 -10.61
CA THR A 238 -8.73 5.85 -10.54
C THR A 238 -9.97 5.33 -9.81
N ARG A 239 -9.85 4.15 -9.19
CA ARG A 239 -10.96 3.44 -8.56
C ARG A 239 -11.37 4.00 -7.20
N LEU A 240 -10.67 4.99 -6.64
CA LEU A 240 -11.03 5.68 -5.39
C LEU A 240 -11.07 7.19 -5.63
N TRP A 241 -12.11 7.89 -5.13
CA TRP A 241 -12.21 9.35 -5.27
C TRP A 241 -13.07 10.01 -4.19
N ILE A 242 -12.91 11.33 -4.05
CA ILE A 242 -13.78 12.17 -3.22
C ILE A 242 -15.00 12.59 -4.07
N ALA A 243 -16.18 12.13 -3.65
CA ALA A 243 -17.45 12.27 -4.34
C ALA A 243 -18.25 13.49 -3.87
N ALA A 244 -18.28 13.78 -2.57
CA ALA A 244 -19.08 14.89 -2.05
C ALA A 244 -18.74 15.26 -0.60
N PHE A 245 -19.18 16.44 -0.21
CA PHE A 245 -19.32 16.88 1.18
C PHE A 245 -20.81 17.10 1.44
N LYS A 246 -21.38 16.48 2.47
CA LYS A 246 -22.78 16.74 2.85
C LYS A 246 -22.91 18.19 3.34
N PRO A 247 -23.81 19.02 2.77
CA PRO A 247 -23.92 20.43 3.14
C PRO A 247 -24.23 20.67 4.63
N ASP A 248 -25.01 19.79 5.23
CA ASP A 248 -25.40 19.78 6.64
C ASP A 248 -24.37 19.11 7.56
N GLY A 249 -23.34 18.48 6.99
CA GLY A 249 -22.27 17.78 7.70
C GLY A 249 -21.17 18.66 8.27
N ASN A 250 -21.12 19.95 7.91
CA ASN A 250 -20.07 20.85 8.37
C ASN A 250 -20.21 21.17 9.87
N ARG A 251 -19.13 20.96 10.63
CA ARG A 251 -19.03 21.27 12.07
C ARG A 251 -18.08 22.42 12.41
N ASP A 252 -17.46 23.08 11.43
CA ASP A 252 -16.64 24.30 11.65
C ASP A 252 -17.50 25.58 11.79
N LYS A 253 -18.69 25.49 12.38
CA LYS A 253 -19.61 26.63 12.53
C LYS A 253 -19.40 27.34 13.85
#